data_AF-A0A662BYS2-F1
#
_entry.id   AF-A0A662BYS2-F1
#
_cell.length_a   1.000
_cell.length_b   1.000
_cell.length_c   1.000
_cell.angle_alpha   90.00
_cell.angle_beta   90.00
_cell.angle_gamma   90.00
#
_symmetry.space_group_name_H-M   'P 1'
#
loop_
_entity.id
_entity.type
_entity.pdbx_description
1 polymer ?
#
loop_
_entity_poly.entity_id
_entity_poly.type
_entity_poly.pdbx_seq_one_letter_code
_entity_poly.pdbx_strand_id
1 'polypeptide(L)' 'MFLYSPSKIDIIKEEIITHKVVKALELDDNRKRELVKKLVPGFICKIALNFAGTIGSETYNQFDTGKYEYYSYILKKE' A
#
# COMPACT_ATOMS: atom_id res chain seq x y z
N MET A 1 -5.21 11.95 -14.12
CA MET A 1 -5.12 12.97 -13.06
C MET A 1 -3.66 13.42 -12.98
N PHE A 2 -3.29 14.54 -13.60
CA PHE A 2 -1.91 15.03 -13.61
C PHE A 2 -1.72 16.03 -12.47
N LEU A 3 -1.06 15.60 -11.38
CA LEU A 3 -0.63 16.49 -10.30
C LEU A 3 0.89 16.63 -10.37
N TYR A 4 1.41 17.43 -11.31
CA TYR A 4 2.79 17.93 -11.18
C TYR A 4 2.89 19.41 -11.58
N SER A 5 3.52 20.15 -10.68
CA SER A 5 3.97 21.55 -10.75
C SER A 5 4.83 21.80 -12.01
N PRO A 6 4.99 23.04 -12.52
CA PRO A 6 5.82 23.37 -13.70
C PRO A 6 7.34 23.15 -13.51
N SER A 7 7.74 22.29 -12.58
CA SER A 7 9.07 21.71 -12.54
C SER A 7 9.26 20.81 -13.76
N LYS A 8 10.21 21.19 -14.61
CA LYS A 8 10.74 20.40 -15.73
C LYS A 8 11.25 19.04 -15.26
N ILE A 9 10.37 18.05 -15.23
CA ILE A 9 10.64 16.69 -14.77
C ILE A 9 10.15 15.73 -15.85
N ASP A 10 11.06 14.91 -16.34
CA ASP A 10 10.77 13.83 -17.27
C ASP A 10 10.38 12.56 -16.51
N ILE A 11 9.28 11.93 -16.94
CA ILE A 11 8.92 10.58 -16.49
C ILE A 11 9.75 9.59 -17.30
N ILE A 12 10.73 8.96 -16.65
CA ILE A 12 11.58 7.93 -17.25
C ILE A 12 10.88 6.56 -17.23
N LYS A 13 10.10 6.28 -16.17
CA LYS A 13 9.33 5.05 -16.05
C LYS A 13 8.07 5.28 -15.22
N GLU A 14 6.97 4.68 -15.66
CA GLU A 14 5.73 4.55 -14.90
C GLU A 14 5.32 3.07 -14.94
N GLU A 15 4.98 2.50 -13.78
CA GLU A 15 4.55 1.12 -13.66
C GLU A 15 3.47 0.99 -12.58
N ILE A 16 2.34 0.36 -12.91
CA ILE A 16 1.35 -0.06 -11.91
C ILE A 16 1.87 -1.34 -11.26
N ILE A 17 2.20 -1.25 -9.98
CA ILE A 17 2.77 -2.34 -9.18
C ILE A 17 1.80 -2.90 -8.13
N THR A 18 0.50 -2.60 -8.23
CA THR A 18 -0.53 -3.05 -7.27
C THR A 18 -0.43 -4.55 -6.96
N HIS A 19 -0.23 -5.41 -7.96
CA HIS A 19 -0.08 -6.86 -7.75
C HIS A 19 1.13 -7.21 -6.87
N LYS A 20 2.25 -6.48 -7.00
CA LYS A 20 3.45 -6.67 -6.16
C LYS A 20 3.17 -6.23 -4.72
N VAL A 21 2.39 -5.16 -4.56
CA VAL A 21 1.95 -4.67 -3.24
C VAL A 21 1.04 -5.69 -2.56
N VAL A 22 0.01 -6.19 -3.24
CA VAL A 22 -0.86 -7.27 -2.73
C VAL A 22 -0.01 -8.47 -2.32
N LYS A 23 0.94 -8.89 -3.17
CA LYS A 23 1.81 -10.01 -2.86
C LYS A 23 2.67 -9.78 -1.62
N ALA A 24 3.21 -8.58 -1.45
CA ALA A 24 3.97 -8.21 -0.26
C ALA A 24 3.09 -8.21 1.01
N LEU A 25 1.85 -7.74 0.91
CA LEU A 25 0.90 -7.75 2.03
C LEU A 25 0.56 -9.17 2.47
N GLU A 26 0.42 -10.11 1.53
CA GLU A 26 0.19 -11.53 1.81
C GLU A 26 1.37 -12.18 2.53
N LEU A 27 2.59 -11.96 2.01
CA LEU A 27 3.81 -12.56 2.56
C LEU A 27 4.10 -12.06 3.99
N ASP A 28 3.68 -10.85 4.33
CA ASP A 28 3.93 -10.22 5.63
C ASP A 28 2.74 -10.30 6.61
N ASP A 29 1.63 -10.94 6.22
CA ASP A 29 0.37 -10.91 6.97
C ASP A 29 0.52 -11.43 8.42
N ASN A 30 1.14 -12.60 8.57
CA ASN A 30 1.34 -13.24 9.88
C ASN A 30 2.16 -12.36 10.82
N ARG A 31 3.27 -11.78 10.34
CA ARG A 31 4.13 -10.92 11.14
C ARG A 31 3.39 -9.67 11.64
N LYS A 32 2.59 -9.05 10.78
CA LYS A 32 1.77 -7.88 11.14
C LYS A 32 0.73 -8.20 12.21
N ARG A 33 0.05 -9.34 12.09
CA ARG A 33 -0.95 -9.79 13.09
C ARG A 33 -0.32 -10.01 14.47
N GLU A 34 0.84 -10.67 14.52
CA GLU A 34 1.55 -10.89 15.78
C GLU A 34 2.01 -9.57 16.42
N LEU A 35 2.47 -8.61 15.61
CA LEU A 35 2.81 -7.28 16.12
C LEU A 35 1.60 -6.52 16.66
N VAL A 36 0.46 -6.55 15.96
CA VAL A 36 -0.78 -5.91 16.44
C VAL A 36 -1.23 -6.55 17.74
N LYS A 37 -1.26 -7.88 17.82
CA LYS A 37 -1.63 -8.61 19.04
C LYS A 37 -0.74 -8.27 20.23
N LYS A 38 0.56 -8.06 19.99
CA LYS A 38 1.56 -7.78 21.03
C LYS A 38 1.54 -6.32 21.51
N LEU A 39 1.33 -5.36 20.60
CA LEU A 39 1.62 -3.94 20.87
C LEU A 39 0.37 -3.06 20.95
N VAL A 40 -0.75 -3.51 20.40
CA VAL A 40 -1.95 -2.67 20.25
C VAL A 40 -2.99 -3.03 21.32
N PRO A 41 -3.55 -2.05 22.05
CA PRO A 41 -4.68 -2.27 22.93
C PRO A 41 -5.86 -2.91 22.18
N GLY A 42 -6.48 -3.94 22.78
CA GLY A 42 -7.48 -4.79 22.12
C GLY A 42 -8.61 -4.03 21.40
N PHE A 43 -9.08 -2.92 21.98
CA PHE A 43 -10.19 -2.14 21.42
C PHE A 43 -9.83 -1.41 20.10
N ILE A 44 -8.55 -1.17 19.81
CA ILE A 44 -8.09 -0.56 18.55
C ILE A 44 -7.39 -1.54 17.61
N CYS A 45 -7.29 -2.83 17.96
CA CYS A 45 -6.67 -3.85 17.09
C CYS A 45 -7.31 -3.91 15.70
N LYS A 46 -8.64 -3.76 15.58
CA LYS A 46 -9.32 -3.76 14.28
C LYS A 46 -8.85 -2.60 13.39
N ILE A 47 -8.68 -1.42 13.96
CA ILE A 47 -8.18 -0.23 13.24
C ILE A 47 -6.73 -0.47 12.82
N ALA A 48 -5.89 -1.00 13.70
CA ALA A 48 -4.50 -1.32 13.40
C ALA A 48 -4.35 -2.39 12.32
N LEU A 49 -5.16 -3.45 12.34
CA LEU A 49 -5.18 -4.49 11.29
C LEU A 49 -5.62 -3.91 9.94
N ASN A 50 -6.60 -2.99 9.95
CA ASN A 50 -7.01 -2.30 8.74
C ASN A 50 -5.88 -1.45 8.17
N PHE A 51 -5.29 -0.60 9.01
CA PHE A 51 -4.14 0.24 8.66
C PHE A 51 -2.95 -0.59 8.14
N ALA A 52 -2.67 -1.74 8.76
CA ALA A 52 -1.59 -2.64 8.36
C ALA A 52 -1.87 -3.41 7.06
N GLY A 53 -3.06 -3.27 6.47
CA GLY A 53 -3.43 -3.97 5.23
C GLY A 53 -3.32 -5.49 5.38
N THR A 54 -3.74 -6.05 6.52
CA THR A 54 -3.77 -7.52 6.69
C THR A 54 -4.85 -8.14 5.82
N ILE A 55 -4.66 -9.38 5.38
CA ILE A 55 -5.61 -10.11 4.53
C ILE A 55 -7.03 -10.02 5.12
N GLY A 56 -7.98 -9.68 4.27
CA GLY A 56 -9.39 -9.50 4.61
C GLY A 56 -9.75 -8.16 5.27
N SER A 57 -8.78 -7.27 5.52
CA SER A 57 -9.09 -5.89 5.92
C SER A 57 -9.68 -5.08 4.77
N GLU A 58 -10.36 -3.98 5.07
CA GLU A 58 -10.90 -3.10 4.04
C GLU A 58 -9.77 -2.58 3.14
N THR A 59 -8.67 -2.12 3.72
CA THR A 59 -7.50 -1.65 2.97
C THR A 59 -6.91 -2.72 2.06
N TYR A 60 -6.73 -3.96 2.54
CA TYR A 60 -6.25 -5.07 1.70
C TYR A 60 -7.21 -5.30 0.53
N ASN A 61 -8.51 -5.36 0.80
CA ASN A 61 -9.52 -5.60 -0.23
C ASN A 61 -9.57 -4.48 -1.28
N GLN A 62 -9.29 -3.22 -0.92
CA GLN A 62 -9.21 -2.14 -1.91
C GLN A 62 -8.06 -2.36 -2.91
N PHE A 63 -6.89 -2.82 -2.45
CA PHE A 63 -5.77 -3.16 -3.34
C PHE A 63 -6.03 -4.43 -4.14
N ASP A 64 -6.56 -5.48 -3.50
CA ASP A 64 -6.85 -6.77 -4.15
C ASP A 64 -7.93 -6.65 -5.24
N THR A 65 -8.95 -5.83 -5.00
CA THR A 65 -10.00 -5.54 -6.00
C THR A 65 -9.60 -4.51 -7.05
N GLY A 66 -8.39 -3.95 -6.97
CA GLY A 66 -7.90 -2.92 -7.90
C GLY A 66 -8.55 -1.55 -7.74
N LYS A 67 -9.36 -1.32 -6.69
CA LYS A 67 -9.93 -0.01 -6.38
C LYS A 67 -8.86 0.99 -5.95
N TYR A 68 -7.83 0.50 -5.25
CA TYR A 68 -6.61 1.25 -4.99
C TYR A 68 -5.50 0.73 -5.90
N GLU A 69 -4.85 1.66 -6.59
CA GLU A 69 -3.71 1.37 -7.45
C GLU A 69 -2.43 1.94 -6.84
N TYR A 70 -1.35 1.18 -6.99
CA TYR A 70 -0.02 1.60 -6.56
C TYR A 70 0.87 1.83 -7.77
N TYR A 71 1.34 3.06 -7.91
CA TYR A 71 2.19 3.49 -9.01
C TYR A 71 3.65 3.60 -8.58
N SER A 72 4.56 3.14 -9.43
CA SER A 72 6.01 3.35 -9.30
C SER A 72 6.48 4.27 -10.41
N TYR A 73 6.99 5.45 -10.03
CA TYR A 73 7.56 6.43 -10.96
C TYR A 73 9.08 6.52 -10.81
N ILE A 74 9.78 6.51 -11.94
CA ILE A 74 11.17 6.96 -12.02
C ILE A 74 11.14 8.30 -12.75
N LEU A 75 11.60 9.35 -12.06
CA LEU A 75 11.55 10.72 -12.54
C LEU A 75 12.98 11.26 -12.68
N LYS A 76 13.21 12.11 -13.67
CA LYS A 76 14.48 12.80 -13.88
C LYS A 76 14.22 14.30 -14.01
N LYS A 77 15.00 15.11 -13.30
CA LYS A 77 15.00 16.56 -13.50
C LYS A 77 15.69 16.88 -14.84
N GLU A 78 15.12 17.77 -15.63
CA GLU A 78 15.79 18.33 -16.82
C GLU A 78 17.12 19.03 -16.45
#